data_AF-A0A0E0QU66-F1
#
_entry.id   AF-A0A0E0QU66-F1
#
_cell.length_a   1.000
_cell.length_b   1.000
_cell.length_c   1.000
_cell.angle_alpha   90.00
_cell.angle_beta   90.00
_cell.angle_gamma   90.00
#
_symmetry.space_group_name_H-M   'P 1'
#
loop_
_entity.id
_entity.type
_entity.pdbx_description
1 polymer ?
#
loop_
_entity_poly.entity_id
_entity_poly.type
_entity_poly.pdbx_seq_one_letter_code
_entity_poly.pdbx_strand_id
1 'polypeptide(L)'
;MKEQLATFRTQLEEFARKHKAEGFVTVEQVERKFSWSTGRAIDVLETLLKEGLAMIDDGHRDGKRRYWFPCVTLSSDSTGADAKS
;
A
#
# COMPACT_ATOMS: atom_id res chain seq x y z
N MET A 1 14.92 -15.51 2.10
CA MET A 1 14.62 -14.05 2.11
C MET A 1 13.33 -13.70 1.35
N LYS A 2 13.05 -14.32 0.19
CA LYS A 2 11.82 -14.06 -0.60
C LYS A 2 10.50 -14.30 0.15
N GLU A 3 10.42 -15.32 1.00
CA GLU A 3 9.20 -15.63 1.78
C GLU A 3 8.87 -14.57 2.84
N GLN A 4 9.91 -13.95 3.43
CA GLN A 4 9.73 -12.84 4.37
C GLN A 4 9.18 -11.62 3.65
N LEU A 5 9.72 -11.30 2.47
CA LEU A 5 9.22 -10.20 1.64
C LEU A 5 7.78 -10.43 1.20
N ALA A 6 7.42 -11.65 0.80
CA ALA A 6 6.05 -12.01 0.46
C ALA A 6 5.09 -11.82 1.65
N THR A 7 5.52 -12.23 2.86
CA THR A 7 4.74 -12.01 4.09
C THR A 7 4.55 -10.50 4.36
N PHE A 8 5.61 -9.71 4.23
CA PHE A 8 5.55 -8.26 4.46
C PHE A 8 4.68 -7.55 3.43
N ARG A 9 4.81 -7.95 2.16
CA ARG A 9 3.97 -7.45 1.08
C ARG A 9 2.50 -7.66 1.41
N THR A 10 2.09 -8.89 1.73
CA THR A 10 0.69 -9.19 2.06
C THR A 10 0.22 -8.34 3.23
N GLN A 11 1.02 -8.20 4.30
CA GLN A 11 0.69 -7.36 5.45
C GLN A 11 0.53 -5.86 5.10
N LEU A 12 1.38 -5.33 4.21
CA LEU A 12 1.30 -3.94 3.75
C LEU A 12 0.09 -3.71 2.85
N GLU A 13 -0.20 -4.65 1.94
CA GLU A 13 -1.41 -4.61 1.11
C GLU A 13 -2.67 -4.70 1.98
N GLU A 14 -2.71 -5.59 2.98
CA GLU A 14 -3.82 -5.66 3.94
C GLU A 14 -4.00 -4.36 4.72
N PHE A 15 -2.88 -3.76 5.13
CA PHE A 15 -2.89 -2.52 5.87
C PHE A 15 -3.42 -1.37 4.99
N ALA A 16 -2.86 -1.17 3.80
CA ALA A 16 -3.34 -0.18 2.85
C ALA A 16 -4.83 -0.38 2.51
N ARG A 17 -5.26 -1.63 2.32
CA ARG A 17 -6.68 -2.00 2.09
C ARG A 17 -7.57 -1.73 3.29
N LYS A 18 -7.11 -1.83 4.55
CA LYS A 18 -7.91 -1.43 5.72
C LYS A 18 -8.06 0.09 5.78
N HIS A 19 -7.09 0.82 5.24
CA HIS A 19 -7.11 2.27 5.08
C HIS A 19 -7.68 2.69 3.71
N LYS A 20 -8.84 2.11 3.31
CA LYS A 20 -9.48 2.31 1.98
C LYS A 20 -9.70 3.78 1.60
N ALA A 21 -9.88 4.66 2.59
CA ALA A 21 -10.07 6.09 2.35
C ALA A 21 -8.81 6.76 1.79
N GLU A 22 -7.63 6.23 2.10
CA GLU A 22 -6.34 6.78 1.67
C GLU A 22 -5.77 5.98 0.50
N GLY A 23 -5.81 4.64 0.52
CA GLY A 23 -5.30 3.80 -0.57
C GLY A 23 -3.77 3.81 -0.75
N PHE A 24 -3.06 4.52 0.13
CA PHE A 24 -1.61 4.59 0.21
C PHE A 24 -1.11 4.27 1.61
N VAL A 25 0.20 4.08 1.74
CA VAL A 25 0.91 4.05 3.03
C VAL A 25 2.07 5.05 3.02
N THR A 26 2.47 5.49 4.20
CA THR A 26 3.67 6.30 4.45
C THR A 26 4.62 5.51 5.34
N VAL A 27 5.91 5.89 5.35
CA VAL A 27 6.93 5.29 6.23
C VAL A 27 6.47 5.33 7.68
N GLU A 28 6.01 6.50 8.14
CA GLU A 28 5.47 6.70 9.49
C GLU A 28 4.34 5.72 9.85
N GLN A 29 3.43 5.43 8.91
CA GLN A 29 2.33 4.50 9.17
C GLN A 29 2.85 3.06 9.35
N VAL A 30 3.84 2.65 8.54
CA VAL A 30 4.47 1.33 8.63
C VAL A 30 5.26 1.18 9.94
N GLU A 31 6.05 2.20 10.31
CA GLU A 31 6.79 2.22 11.57
C GLU A 31 5.85 2.04 12.77
N ARG A 32 4.78 2.84 12.84
CA ARG A 32 3.80 2.75 13.93
C ARG A 32 3.08 1.41 13.97
N LYS A 33 2.78 0.82 12.81
CA LYS A 33 2.00 -0.43 12.73
C LYS A 33 2.81 -1.66 13.12
N PHE A 34 4.08 -1.72 12.72
CA PHE A 34 4.92 -2.91 12.86
C PHE A 34 6.07 -2.72 13.85
N SER A 35 6.19 -1.55 14.47
CA SER A 35 7.33 -1.18 15.33
C SER A 35 8.67 -1.37 14.64
N TRP A 36 8.72 -1.05 13.34
CA TRP A 36 9.94 -1.17 12.53
C TRP A 36 10.77 0.09 12.62
N SER A 37 12.08 -0.06 12.41
CA SER A 37 12.97 1.07 12.17
C SER A 37 12.67 1.72 10.82
N THR A 38 12.95 3.03 10.71
CA THR A 38 12.80 3.81 9.48
C THR A 38 13.50 3.16 8.30
N GLY A 39 14.76 2.72 8.49
CA GLY A 39 15.54 2.07 7.43
C GLY A 39 14.84 0.80 6.92
N ARG A 40 14.33 -0.05 7.83
CA ARG A 40 13.62 -1.27 7.43
C ARG A 40 12.31 -0.97 6.68
N ALA A 41 11.55 0.02 7.14
CA ALA A 41 10.31 0.42 6.47
C ALA A 41 10.60 0.96 5.06
N ILE A 42 11.62 1.81 4.91
CA ILE A 42 12.07 2.33 3.61
C ILE A 42 12.53 1.18 2.72
N ASP A 43 13.41 0.29 3.20
CA ASP A 43 13.97 -0.81 2.39
C ASP A 43 12.89 -1.70 1.78
N VAL A 44 11.86 -2.03 2.56
CA VAL A 44 10.73 -2.84 2.06
C VAL A 44 9.91 -2.05 1.05
N LEU A 45 9.55 -0.81 1.33
CA LEU A 45 8.75 0.02 0.41
C LEU A 45 9.49 0.27 -0.91
N GLU A 46 10.79 0.56 -0.87
CA GLU A 46 11.66 0.71 -2.04
C GLU A 46 11.82 -0.61 -2.81
N THR A 47 11.86 -1.75 -2.12
CA THR A 47 11.85 -3.06 -2.78
C THR A 47 10.54 -3.28 -3.54
N LEU A 48 9.39 -2.92 -2.95
CA LEU A 48 8.09 -3.02 -3.61
C LEU A 48 7.96 -2.06 -4.80
N LEU A 49 8.57 -0.88 -4.74
CA LEU A 49 8.69 0.01 -5.91
C LEU A 49 9.51 -0.66 -7.03
N LYS A 50 10.68 -1.21 -6.71
CA LYS A 50 11.56 -1.89 -7.69
C LYS A 50 10.90 -3.11 -8.32
N GLU A 51 10.07 -3.83 -7.59
CA GLU A 51 9.30 -4.98 -8.08
C GLU A 51 8.01 -4.58 -8.84
N GLY A 52 7.70 -3.28 -8.94
CA GLY A 52 6.49 -2.79 -9.63
C GLY A 52 5.19 -3.06 -8.86
N LEU A 53 5.29 -3.34 -7.55
CA LEU A 53 4.17 -3.67 -6.68
C LEU A 53 3.60 -2.45 -5.95
N ALA A 54 4.38 -1.37 -5.90
CA ALA A 54 3.95 -0.09 -5.38
C ALA A 54 4.23 1.02 -6.41
N MET A 55 3.48 2.11 -6.32
CA MET A 55 3.73 3.36 -7.02
C MET A 55 4.01 4.46 -6.00
N ILE A 56 4.87 5.40 -6.37
CA ILE A 56 5.28 6.51 -5.51
C ILE A 56 4.50 7.78 -5.87
N ASP A 57 4.09 8.54 -4.85
CA ASP A 57 3.54 9.87 -4.98
C ASP A 57 4.24 10.83 -4.01
N ASP A 58 5.08 11.70 -4.58
CA ASP A 58 5.81 12.77 -3.88
C ASP A 58 5.15 14.15 -4.08
N GLY A 59 4.05 14.23 -4.84
CA GLY A 59 3.44 15.49 -5.26
C GLY A 59 2.42 16.08 -4.27
N HIS A 60 2.17 15.40 -3.15
CA HIS A 60 1.14 15.81 -2.20
C HIS A 60 1.55 17.08 -1.42
N ARG A 61 0.55 17.91 -1.09
CA ARG A 61 0.71 19.26 -0.51
C ARG A 61 1.40 19.30 0.86
N ASP A 62 1.43 18.18 1.58
CA ASP A 62 2.06 18.06 2.89
C ASP A 62 3.55 17.67 2.80
N GLY A 63 4.09 17.48 1.60
CA GLY A 63 5.47 17.04 1.37
C GLY A 63 5.75 15.62 1.81
N LYS A 64 4.72 14.83 2.17
CA LYS A 64 4.90 13.44 2.59
C LYS A 64 4.82 12.50 1.39
N ARG A 65 5.88 11.69 1.22
CA ARG A 65 5.93 10.58 0.27
C ARG A 65 4.89 9.52 0.60
N ARG A 66 4.10 9.13 -0.40
CA ARG A 66 3.08 8.09 -0.33
C ARG A 66 3.42 6.93 -1.24
N TYR A 67 3.12 5.72 -0.79
CA TYR A 67 3.28 4.48 -1.54
C TYR A 67 1.90 3.88 -1.78
N TRP A 68 1.48 3.85 -3.04
CA TRP A 68 0.21 3.32 -3.50
C TRP A 68 0.37 1.88 -3.94
N PHE A 69 -0.58 0.99 -3.61
CA PHE A 69 -0.55 -0.40 -4.07
C PHE A 69 -1.66 -0.64 -5.11
N PRO A 70 -1.34 -0.88 -6.40
CA PRO A 70 -2.36 -1.05 -7.45
C PRO A 70 -3.36 -2.18 -7.17
N CYS A 71 -2.94 -3.20 -6.42
CA CYS A 71 -3.79 -4.34 -6.05
C CYS A 71 -4.79 -4.02 -4.92
N VAL A 72 -4.61 -2.92 -4.16
CA VAL A 72 -5.60 -2.51 -3.14
C VAL A 72 -6.70 -1.62 -3.70
N THR A 73 -6.53 -1.08 -4.91
CA THR A 73 -7.49 -0.15 -5.54
C THR A 73 -8.66 -0.83 -6.26
N LEU A 74 -8.72 -2.16 -6.40
CA LEU A 74 -9.79 -2.86 -7.11
C LEU A 74 -10.55 -3.85 -6.22
N SER A 75 -11.49 -3.31 -5.46
CA SER A 75 -12.79 -3.95 -5.23
C SER A 75 -13.82 -2.85 -5.05
N SER A 76 -14.02 -2.05 -6.10
CA SER A 76 -15.38 -1.59 -6.37
C SER A 76 -16.13 -2.86 -6.74
N ASP A 77 -16.93 -3.38 -5.81
CA ASP A 77 -18.02 -4.27 -6.14
C ASP A 77 -18.84 -3.52 -7.19
N SER A 78 -18.62 -3.85 -8.47
CA SER A 78 -19.47 -3.37 -9.55
C SER A 78 -20.84 -3.95 -9.25
N THR A 79 -21.66 -3.13 -8.59
CA THR A 79 -23.06 -3.36 -8.37
C THR A 79 -23.65 -3.56 -9.76
N GLY A 80 -23.86 -4.82 -10.13
CA GLY A 80 -24.57 -5.19 -11.35
C GLY A 80 -25.99 -4.69 -11.19
N ALA A 81 -26.24 -3.48 -11.71
CA ALA A 81 -27.56 -2.98 -11.97
C ALA A 81 -28.17 -3.82 -13.11
N ASP A 82 -28.78 -4.96 -12.77
CA ASP A 82 -29.78 -5.58 -13.64
C ASP A 82 -31.08 -4.79 -13.44
N ALA A 83 -31.14 -3.64 -14.11
CA ALA A 83 -32.41 -3.07 -14.55
C ALA A 83 -32.85 -3.86 -15.78
N LYS A 84 -33.83 -4.75 -15.62
CA LYS A 84 -34.60 -5.30 -16.72
C LYS A 84 -36.09 -5.03 -16.49
N SER A 85 -36.68 -4.49 -17.56
CA SER A 85 -38.07 -4.03 -17.74
C SER A 85 -39.15 -4.97 -17.26
#